data_AF-A0A839YBS8-F1
#
_entry.id   AF-A0A839YBS8-F1
#
_cell.length_a   1.000
_cell.length_b   1.000
_cell.length_c   1.000
_cell.angle_alpha   90.00
_cell.angle_beta   90.00
_cell.angle_gamma   90.00
#
_symmetry.space_group_name_H-M   'P 1'
#
loop_
_entity.id
_entity.type
_entity.pdbx_description
1 polymer ?
#
loop_
_entity_poly.entity_id
_entity_poly.type
_entity_poly.pdbx_seq_one_letter_code
_entity_poly.pdbx_strand_id
1 'polypeptide(L)'
;MAQLAQANLFRPRAPWDDPVMREFVLALDTVNSLAEASPGFVWRLLPGDGHGAVVVEDDDAPVLVNLSVWTAYPPLHEFVYRSAHASYLRRRSRWFEPVTQPAAVLWWVDDGDRPSADDAVRRLRYLQRYGPTARAFGMRQRFEPDGRPSPRRQGPRELPPWRPADRRR
;
A
#
# COMPACT_ATOMS: atom_id res chain seq x y z
N MET A 1 -11.77 -16.08 8.72
CA MET A 1 -11.20 -16.29 7.36
C MET A 1 -9.89 -15.51 7.24
N ALA A 2 -8.94 -15.93 6.40
CA ALA A 2 -7.69 -15.17 6.21
C ALA A 2 -7.96 -13.75 5.68
N GLN A 3 -7.18 -12.78 6.14
CA GLN A 3 -7.28 -11.37 5.79
C GLN A 3 -5.96 -10.87 5.20
N LEU A 4 -6.00 -9.77 4.46
CA LEU A 4 -4.85 -9.21 3.77
C LEU A 4 -4.34 -7.96 4.49
N ALA A 5 -3.13 -8.04 5.04
CA ALA A 5 -2.42 -6.88 5.55
C ALA A 5 -1.70 -6.13 4.42
N GLN A 6 -1.71 -4.80 4.50
CA GLN A 6 -1.02 -3.89 3.61
C GLN A 6 -0.27 -2.85 4.43
N ALA A 7 1.04 -2.73 4.20
CA ALA A 7 1.86 -1.68 4.80
C ALA A 7 2.59 -0.84 3.77
N ASN A 8 2.83 0.43 4.10
CA ASN A 8 3.74 1.33 3.40
C ASN A 8 4.76 1.87 4.40
N LEU A 9 6.03 1.92 3.99
CA LEU A 9 7.08 2.65 4.69
C LEU A 9 7.45 3.90 3.89
N PHE A 10 7.53 5.04 4.57
CA PHE A 10 7.87 6.31 3.94
C PHE A 10 8.65 7.21 4.89
N ARG A 11 9.52 8.04 4.31
CA ARG A 11 10.31 9.03 5.05
C ARG A 11 9.75 10.42 4.74
N PRO A 12 9.25 11.18 5.74
CA PRO A 12 8.77 12.54 5.53
C PRO A 12 9.94 13.46 5.16
N ARG A 13 9.68 14.45 4.29
CA ARG A 13 10.68 15.44 3.87
C ARG A 13 10.98 16.50 4.95
N ALA A 14 10.06 16.68 5.88
CA ALA A 14 10.13 17.68 6.93
C ALA A 14 9.27 17.24 8.13
N PRO A 15 9.41 17.90 9.29
CA PRO A 15 8.51 17.73 10.44
C PRO A 15 7.02 17.94 10.08
N TRP A 16 6.12 17.40 10.90
CA TRP A 16 4.67 17.42 10.66
C TRP A 16 4.06 18.82 10.58
N ASP A 17 4.63 19.78 11.33
CA ASP A 17 4.19 21.17 11.39
C ASP A 17 4.77 22.05 10.26
N ASP A 18 5.68 21.51 9.45
CA ASP A 18 6.28 22.22 8.32
C ASP A 18 5.23 22.51 7.22
N PRO A 19 5.22 23.72 6.62
CA PRO A 19 4.32 24.06 5.52
C PRO A 19 4.31 23.07 4.36
N VAL A 20 5.42 22.39 4.07
CA VAL A 20 5.49 21.38 3.00
C VAL A 20 4.59 20.18 3.32
N MET A 21 4.47 19.79 4.60
CA MET A 21 3.68 18.65 5.07
C MET A 21 2.20 18.98 5.27
N ARG A 22 1.84 20.27 5.31
CA ARG A 22 0.49 20.75 5.65
C ARG A 22 -0.64 20.09 4.85
N GLU A 23 -0.50 20.00 3.51
CA GLU A 23 -1.53 19.37 2.66
C GLU A 23 -1.73 17.89 3.03
N PHE A 24 -0.63 17.18 3.28
CA PHE A 24 -0.69 15.77 3.67
C PHE A 24 -1.33 15.59 5.04
N VAL A 25 -0.91 16.37 6.04
CA VAL A 25 -1.45 16.30 7.40
C VAL A 25 -2.95 16.56 7.43
N LEU A 26 -3.42 17.61 6.74
CA LEU A 26 -4.85 17.91 6.64
C LEU A 26 -5.65 16.81 5.92
N ALA A 27 -5.01 16.07 5.02
CA ALA A 27 -5.65 14.98 4.30
C ALA A 27 -5.70 13.66 5.07
N LEU A 28 -4.87 13.46 6.10
CA LEU A 28 -4.71 12.18 6.80
C LEU A 28 -6.04 11.63 7.32
N ASP A 29 -6.78 12.42 8.09
CA ASP A 29 -8.05 11.98 8.66
C ASP A 29 -9.08 11.67 7.59
N THR A 30 -9.13 12.48 6.53
CA THR A 30 -10.01 12.24 5.38
C THR A 30 -9.69 10.91 4.70
N VAL A 31 -8.40 10.60 4.50
CA VAL A 31 -7.97 9.33 3.90
C VAL A 31 -8.22 8.15 4.83
N ASN A 32 -8.00 8.32 6.14
CA ASN A 32 -8.26 7.28 7.14
C ASN A 32 -9.75 6.96 7.24
N SER A 33 -10.62 7.96 7.35
CA SER A 33 -12.07 7.77 7.36
C SER A 33 -12.58 7.18 6.04
N LEU A 34 -11.97 7.55 4.91
CA LEU A 34 -12.27 6.93 3.62
C LEU A 34 -11.90 5.44 3.59
N ALA A 35 -10.75 5.06 4.14
CA ALA A 35 -10.38 3.65 4.29
C ALA A 35 -11.38 2.92 5.19
N GLU A 36 -11.70 3.48 6.36
CA GLU A 36 -12.61 2.88 7.35
C GLU A 36 -14.04 2.70 6.81
N ALA A 37 -14.50 3.60 5.93
CA ALA A 37 -15.78 3.50 5.25
C ALA A 37 -15.76 2.61 3.98
N SER A 38 -14.59 2.17 3.53
CA SER A 38 -14.48 1.39 2.30
C SER A 38 -14.93 -0.07 2.52
N PRO A 39 -15.67 -0.67 1.56
CA PRO A 39 -16.03 -2.07 1.64
C PRO A 39 -14.81 -2.97 1.83
N GLY A 40 -14.89 -3.92 2.76
CA GLY A 40 -13.82 -4.87 3.03
C GLY A 40 -12.64 -4.33 3.84
N PHE A 41 -12.70 -3.08 4.34
CA PHE A 41 -11.80 -2.63 5.38
C PHE A 41 -12.06 -3.40 6.68
N VAL A 42 -11.01 -3.77 7.40
CA VAL A 42 -11.12 -4.50 8.69
C VAL A 42 -10.50 -3.70 9.82
N TRP A 43 -9.27 -3.22 9.65
CA TRP A 43 -8.53 -2.58 10.72
C TRP A 43 -7.39 -1.71 10.16
N ARG A 44 -6.91 -0.74 10.95
CA ARG A 44 -5.64 -0.06 10.69
C ARG A 44 -4.88 0.20 11.98
N LEU A 45 -3.57 0.35 11.83
CA LEU A 45 -2.69 0.81 12.88
C LEU A 45 -3.02 2.27 13.21
N LEU A 46 -3.30 2.53 14.49
CA LEU A 46 -3.55 3.87 15.02
C LEU A 46 -2.24 4.47 15.57
N PRO A 47 -2.01 5.77 15.40
CA PRO A 47 -0.89 6.47 16.01
C PRO A 47 -1.12 6.73 17.50
N GLY A 48 -0.04 6.76 18.29
CA GLY A 48 -0.05 7.13 19.70
C GLY A 48 -0.04 8.64 19.96
N ASP A 49 0.52 9.45 19.04
CA ASP A 49 0.87 10.85 19.32
C ASP A 49 0.30 11.88 18.30
N GLY A 50 -0.69 11.50 17.50
CA GLY A 50 -1.57 12.48 16.83
C GLY A 50 -1.71 12.45 15.32
N HIS A 51 -0.95 11.65 14.54
CA HIS A 51 -1.13 11.58 13.07
C HIS A 51 -0.92 10.17 12.50
N GLY A 52 -1.78 9.75 11.57
CA GLY A 52 -2.04 8.37 11.10
C GLY A 52 -0.93 7.51 10.49
N ALA A 53 0.19 7.32 11.20
CA ALA A 53 1.23 6.33 10.96
C ALA A 53 2.05 6.15 12.26
N VAL A 54 2.73 5.01 12.43
CA VAL A 54 3.65 4.81 13.56
C VAL A 54 5.08 5.11 13.12
N VAL A 55 5.80 5.90 13.92
CA VAL A 55 7.24 6.12 13.73
C VAL A 55 7.99 4.91 14.28
N VAL A 56 8.88 4.35 13.46
CA VAL A 56 9.82 3.30 13.87
C VAL A 56 11.22 3.68 13.45
N GLU A 57 12.23 3.26 14.23
CA GLU A 57 13.64 3.45 13.88
C GLU A 57 14.05 2.42 12.80
N ASP A 58 14.58 2.90 11.67
CA ASP A 58 15.01 2.06 10.54
C ASP A 58 16.38 2.54 10.05
N ASP A 59 17.41 1.70 10.25
CA ASP A 59 18.81 1.97 9.88
C ASP A 59 19.24 3.42 10.26
N ASP A 60 19.09 3.75 11.55
CA ASP A 60 19.42 5.03 12.19
C ASP A 60 18.59 6.25 11.75
N ALA A 61 17.48 6.04 11.01
CA ALA A 61 16.57 7.12 10.63
C ALA A 61 15.10 6.76 10.82
N PRO A 62 14.26 7.67 11.35
CA PRO A 62 12.85 7.40 11.55
C PRO A 62 12.13 7.20 10.21
N VAL A 63 11.32 6.15 10.13
CA VAL A 63 10.38 5.93 9.04
C VAL A 63 8.97 5.85 9.59
N LEU A 64 8.02 6.27 8.77
CA LEU A 64 6.61 6.20 9.07
C LEU A 64 6.01 4.95 8.44
N VAL A 65 5.24 4.23 9.24
CA VAL A 65 4.51 3.03 8.85
C VAL A 65 3.02 3.31 8.84
N ASN A 66 2.40 3.23 7.67
CA ASN A 66 0.95 3.07 7.58
C ASN A 66 0.66 1.58 7.35
N LEU A 67 -0.27 1.04 8.13
CA LEU A 67 -0.65 -0.37 8.09
C LEU A 67 -2.16 -0.51 8.21
N SER A 68 -2.74 -1.27 7.29
CA SER A 68 -4.17 -1.61 7.27
C SER A 68 -4.39 -3.07 6.92
N VAL A 69 -5.53 -3.61 7.34
CA VAL A 69 -5.97 -4.99 7.09
C VAL A 69 -7.33 -4.94 6.39
N TRP A 70 -7.46 -5.80 5.38
CA TRP A 70 -8.58 -5.87 4.44
C TRP A 70 -9.06 -7.31 4.29
N THR A 71 -10.31 -7.51 3.91
CA THR A 71 -10.86 -8.85 3.69
C THR A 71 -10.21 -9.57 2.51
N ALA A 72 -9.79 -8.83 1.48
CA ALA A 72 -9.14 -9.38 0.29
C ALA A 72 -8.44 -8.28 -0.53
N TYR A 73 -7.74 -8.68 -1.60
CA TYR A 73 -7.10 -7.74 -2.53
C TYR A 73 -8.07 -6.84 -3.31
N PRO A 74 -9.21 -7.31 -3.88
CA PRO A 74 -10.11 -6.45 -4.64
C PRO A 74 -10.60 -5.19 -3.89
N PRO A 75 -11.12 -5.27 -2.65
CA PRO A 75 -11.52 -4.08 -1.91
C PRO A 75 -10.35 -3.13 -1.60
N LEU A 76 -9.19 -3.67 -1.22
CA LEU A 76 -7.97 -2.88 -1.04
C LEU A 76 -7.59 -2.13 -2.32
N HIS A 77 -7.62 -2.81 -3.48
CA HIS A 77 -7.28 -2.20 -4.76
C HIS A 77 -8.24 -1.06 -5.13
N GLU A 78 -9.54 -1.25 -4.88
CA GLU A 78 -10.55 -0.21 -5.09
C GLU A 78 -10.24 1.05 -4.26
N PHE A 79 -9.99 0.87 -2.96
CA PHE A 79 -9.57 1.98 -2.09
C PHE A 79 -8.27 2.62 -2.59
N VAL A 80 -7.23 1.84 -2.87
CA VAL A 80 -5.90 2.37 -3.20
C VAL A 80 -5.91 3.17 -4.51
N TYR A 81 -6.59 2.67 -5.55
CA TYR A 81 -6.44 3.20 -6.91
C TYR A 81 -7.68 3.88 -7.49
N ARG A 82 -8.88 3.62 -6.95
CA ARG A 82 -10.14 4.14 -7.49
C ARG A 82 -10.90 5.06 -6.55
N SER A 83 -10.30 5.42 -5.42
CA SER A 83 -10.83 6.43 -4.51
C SER A 83 -10.02 7.74 -4.58
N ALA A 84 -10.43 8.74 -3.78
CA ALA A 84 -9.68 9.98 -3.61
C ALA A 84 -8.22 9.75 -3.14
N HIS A 85 -7.93 8.62 -2.50
CA HIS A 85 -6.59 8.21 -2.09
C HIS A 85 -5.58 8.19 -3.25
N ALA A 86 -6.03 7.80 -4.45
CA ALA A 86 -5.17 7.72 -5.64
C ALA A 86 -4.53 9.08 -5.99
N SER A 87 -5.21 10.19 -5.69
CA SER A 87 -4.68 11.54 -5.94
C SER A 87 -3.48 11.89 -5.06
N TYR A 88 -3.47 11.41 -3.82
CA TYR A 88 -2.37 11.60 -2.87
C TYR A 88 -1.19 10.70 -3.24
N LEU A 89 -1.44 9.45 -3.63
CA LEU A 89 -0.39 8.55 -4.11
C LEU A 89 0.40 9.09 -5.30
N ARG A 90 -0.28 9.79 -6.24
CA ARG A 90 0.38 10.45 -7.39
C ARG A 90 1.27 11.62 -6.99
N ARG A 91 0.95 12.29 -5.88
CA ARG A 91 1.63 13.49 -5.39
C ARG A 91 2.56 13.23 -4.21
N ARG A 92 2.70 11.97 -3.79
CA ARG A 92 3.45 11.56 -2.60
C ARG A 92 4.89 12.07 -2.55
N SER A 93 5.53 12.26 -3.71
CA SER A 93 6.90 12.80 -3.80
C SER A 93 7.03 14.25 -3.32
N ARG A 94 5.92 14.98 -3.15
CA ARG A 94 5.87 16.32 -2.54
C ARG A 94 6.14 16.29 -1.03
N TRP A 95 5.78 15.20 -0.37
CA TRP A 95 5.81 15.07 1.09
C TRP A 95 6.84 14.06 1.57
N PHE A 96 7.18 13.08 0.74
CA PHE A 96 8.08 12.00 1.10
C PHE A 96 9.33 11.98 0.25
N GLU A 97 10.42 11.60 0.89
CA GLU A 97 11.70 11.32 0.25
C GLU A 97 11.64 10.00 -0.53
N PRO A 98 12.48 9.84 -1.57
CA PRO A 98 12.72 8.53 -2.15
C PRO A 98 13.27 7.56 -1.09
N VAL A 99 12.69 6.35 -1.04
CA VAL A 99 13.16 5.24 -0.19
C VAL A 99 13.49 4.03 -1.06
N THR A 100 14.27 3.10 -0.51
CA THR A 100 14.57 1.80 -1.11
C THR A 100 13.28 1.12 -1.55
N GLN A 101 13.25 0.67 -2.81
CA GLN A 101 12.08 -0.01 -3.36
C GLN A 101 12.19 -1.52 -3.21
N PRO A 102 11.05 -2.23 -3.01
CA PRO A 102 9.71 -1.69 -2.83
C PRO A 102 9.51 -0.97 -1.48
N ALA A 103 8.61 0.02 -1.47
CA ALA A 103 8.19 0.77 -0.27
C ALA A 103 6.84 0.31 0.30
N ALA A 104 6.20 -0.67 -0.34
CA ALA A 104 4.90 -1.21 0.02
C ALA A 104 4.94 -2.73 0.04
N VAL A 105 4.28 -3.34 1.00
CA VAL A 105 4.22 -4.79 1.19
C VAL A 105 2.83 -5.27 1.55
N LEU A 106 2.52 -6.48 1.10
CA LEU A 106 1.30 -7.23 1.34
C LEU A 106 1.66 -8.60 1.93
N TRP A 107 0.83 -9.09 2.84
CA TRP A 107 0.89 -10.47 3.32
C TRP A 107 -0.45 -10.89 3.92
N TRP A 108 -0.72 -12.20 3.92
CA TRP A 108 -1.92 -12.75 4.56
C TRP A 108 -1.70 -12.89 6.07
N VAL A 109 -2.75 -12.60 6.83
CA VAL A 109 -2.86 -12.74 8.29
C VAL A 109 -4.11 -13.53 8.65
N ASP A 110 -4.15 -14.09 9.85
CA ASP A 110 -5.34 -14.80 10.31
C ASP A 110 -6.45 -13.83 10.70
N ASP A 111 -7.65 -14.37 10.87
CA ASP A 111 -8.84 -13.57 11.21
C ASP A 111 -8.70 -12.92 12.58
N GLY A 112 -8.80 -11.59 12.63
CA GLY A 112 -8.67 -10.83 13.87
C GLY A 112 -7.23 -10.48 14.26
N ASP A 113 -6.23 -10.92 13.50
CA ASP A 113 -4.84 -10.51 13.70
C ASP A 113 -4.67 -9.00 13.47
N ARG A 114 -3.93 -8.37 14.39
CA ARG A 114 -3.59 -6.93 14.34
C ARG A 114 -2.07 -6.79 14.23
N PRO A 115 -1.51 -6.83 13.02
CA PRO A 115 -0.07 -6.77 12.85
C PRO A 115 0.51 -5.46 13.39
N SER A 116 1.75 -5.54 13.88
CA SER A 116 2.49 -4.40 14.43
C SER A 116 3.23 -3.61 13.35
N ALA A 117 3.73 -2.42 13.69
CA ALA A 117 4.66 -1.70 12.83
C ALA A 117 5.93 -2.52 12.55
N ASP A 118 6.44 -3.25 13.55
CA ASP A 118 7.61 -4.11 13.38
C ASP A 118 7.36 -5.27 12.41
N ASP A 119 6.14 -5.82 12.39
CA ASP A 119 5.74 -6.80 11.37
C ASP A 119 5.85 -6.22 9.96
N ALA A 120 5.35 -4.99 9.77
CA ALA A 120 5.43 -4.31 8.48
C ALA A 120 6.89 -4.11 8.03
N VAL A 121 7.76 -3.63 8.92
CA VAL A 121 9.20 -3.43 8.65
C VAL A 121 9.85 -4.77 8.26
N ARG A 122 9.63 -5.82 9.06
CA ARG A 122 10.18 -7.17 8.80
C ARG A 122 9.72 -7.73 7.46
N ARG A 123 8.44 -7.58 7.12
CA ARG A 123 7.87 -8.06 5.85
C ARG A 123 8.42 -7.27 4.67
N LEU A 124 8.54 -5.95 4.78
CA LEU A 124 9.09 -5.13 3.70
C LEU A 124 10.57 -5.44 3.45
N ARG A 125 11.38 -5.56 4.51
CA ARG A 125 12.80 -5.94 4.40
C ARG A 125 12.96 -7.33 3.78
N TYR A 126 12.10 -8.28 4.15
CA TYR A 126 12.06 -9.59 3.51
C TYR A 126 11.78 -9.47 2.00
N LEU A 127 10.76 -8.70 1.61
CA LEU A 127 10.41 -8.48 0.21
C LEU A 127 11.54 -7.80 -0.58
N GLN A 128 12.22 -6.81 0.01
CA GLN A 128 13.37 -6.14 -0.62
C GLN A 128 14.55 -7.09 -0.82
N ARG A 129 14.81 -7.97 0.16
CA ARG A 129 15.96 -8.89 0.12
C ARG A 129 15.74 -10.11 -0.78
N TYR A 130 14.54 -10.69 -0.74
CA TYR A 130 14.25 -11.99 -1.36
C TYR A 130 13.30 -11.91 -2.55
N GLY A 131 12.74 -10.73 -2.83
CA GLY A 131 11.68 -10.59 -3.81
C GLY A 131 10.34 -11.15 -3.33
N PRO A 132 9.32 -11.16 -4.21
CA PRO A 132 7.96 -11.52 -3.82
C PRO A 132 7.80 -13.02 -3.54
N THR A 133 7.30 -13.36 -2.36
CA THR A 133 6.86 -14.71 -1.99
C THR A 133 5.54 -14.65 -1.21
N ALA A 134 4.90 -15.79 -0.94
CA ALA A 134 3.71 -15.84 -0.09
C ALA A 134 3.92 -15.20 1.30
N ARG A 135 5.17 -15.17 1.79
CA ARG A 135 5.52 -14.52 3.07
C ARG A 135 5.45 -13.00 2.99
N ALA A 136 5.84 -12.41 1.87
CA ALA A 136 5.75 -10.96 1.67
C ALA A 136 5.80 -10.67 0.17
N PHE A 137 4.82 -9.92 -0.32
CA PHE A 137 4.67 -9.66 -1.73
C PHE A 137 4.17 -8.23 -2.00
N GLY A 138 4.15 -7.83 -3.26
CA GLY A 138 3.70 -6.50 -3.67
C GLY A 138 2.50 -6.55 -4.60
N MET A 139 1.97 -5.38 -4.96
CA MET A 139 0.79 -5.27 -5.84
C MET A 139 1.00 -5.92 -7.23
N ARG A 140 2.27 -6.05 -7.70
CA ARG A 140 2.62 -6.57 -9.04
C ARG A 140 2.64 -8.10 -9.16
N GLN A 141 2.91 -8.79 -8.05
CA GLN A 141 2.97 -10.24 -7.96
C GLN A 141 2.32 -10.62 -6.64
N ARG A 142 1.13 -11.20 -6.73
CA ARG A 142 0.25 -11.46 -5.60
C ARG A 142 0.21 -12.94 -5.30
N PHE A 143 -0.16 -13.28 -4.08
CA PHE A 143 -0.36 -14.65 -3.63
C PHE A 143 -1.75 -14.76 -3.02
N GLU A 144 -2.33 -15.94 -3.08
CA GLU A 144 -3.56 -16.30 -2.37
C GLU A 144 -3.24 -16.75 -0.93
N PRO A 145 -4.22 -16.85 -0.02
CA PRO A 145 -3.99 -17.26 1.37
C PRO A 145 -3.33 -18.63 1.52
N ASP A 146 -3.53 -19.53 0.54
CA ASP A 146 -2.89 -20.85 0.49
C ASP A 146 -1.42 -20.81 0.00
N GLY A 147 -0.89 -19.62 -0.25
CA GLY A 147 0.48 -19.38 -0.69
C GLY A 147 0.73 -19.59 -2.18
N ARG A 148 -0.31 -19.89 -2.97
CA ARG A 148 -0.17 -19.99 -4.43
C ARG A 148 -0.10 -18.61 -5.07
N PRO A 149 0.69 -18.40 -6.13
CA PRO A 149 0.65 -17.16 -6.89
C PRO A 149 -0.76 -16.90 -7.43
N SER A 150 -1.29 -15.71 -7.15
CA SER A 150 -2.56 -15.27 -7.71
C SER A 150 -2.37 -15.03 -9.21
N PRO A 151 -3.24 -15.57 -10.08
CA PRO A 151 -3.14 -15.33 -11.49
C PRO A 151 -3.14 -13.82 -11.76
N ARG A 152 -2.18 -13.35 -12.58
CA ARG A 152 -2.31 -12.01 -13.14
C ARG A 152 -3.61 -11.99 -13.92
N ARG A 153 -4.53 -11.10 -13.55
CA ARG A 153 -5.67 -10.78 -14.40
C ARG A 153 -5.06 -10.15 -15.66
N GLN A 154 -4.78 -10.98 -16.66
CA GLN A 154 -4.66 -10.49 -18.03
C GLN A 154 -6.06 -9.96 -18.31
N GLY A 155 -6.24 -8.64 -18.23
CA GLY A 155 -7.38 -8.05 -18.92
C GLY A 155 -7.32 -8.55 -20.37
N PRO A 156 -8.46 -8.70 -21.05
CA PRO A 156 -8.41 -9.03 -22.48
C PRO A 156 -7.40 -8.09 -23.13
N ARG A 157 -6.46 -8.66 -23.92
CA ARG A 157 -5.74 -7.88 -24.92
C ARG A 157 -6.79 -7.42 -25.92
N GLU A 158 -7.56 -6.40 -25.58
CA GLU A 158 -8.29 -5.63 -26.58
C GLU A 158 -7.21 -4.97 -27.43
N LEU A 159 -6.95 -5.59 -28.57
CA LEU A 159 -6.31 -4.91 -29.67
C LEU A 159 -7.16 -3.67 -29.94
N PRO A 160 -6.58 -2.46 -30.01
CA PRO A 160 -7.36 -1.27 -30.29
C PRO A 160 -8.16 -1.48 -31.59
N PRO A 161 -9.43 -1.06 -31.66
CA PRO A 161 -10.32 -1.32 -32.80
C PRO A 161 -9.88 -0.64 -34.10
N TRP A 162 -8.79 0.13 -34.08
CA TRP A 162 -8.21 0.76 -35.24
C TRP A 162 -6.82 0.18 -35.49
N ARG A 163 -6.75 -0.89 -36.28
CA ARG A 163 -5.63 -1.05 -37.21
C ARG A 163 -6.21 -0.83 -38.59
N PRO A 164 -5.78 0.21 -39.34
CA PRO A 164 -6.08 0.25 -40.76
C PRO A 164 -5.50 -1.02 -41.37
N ALA A 165 -6.32 -1.77 -42.09
CA ALA A 165 -5.84 -2.89 -42.89
C ALA A 165 -4.73 -2.35 -43.81
N ASP A 166 -3.60 -3.05 -43.83
CA ASP A 166 -2.54 -2.85 -44.81
C ASP A 166 -3.16 -2.83 -46.20
N ARG A 167 -3.34 -1.63 -46.77
CA ARG A 167 -3.65 -1.49 -48.20
C ARG A 167 -2.37 -1.75 -48.95
N ARG A 168 -2.11 -3.04 -49.22
CA ARG A 168 -1.33 -3.43 -50.39
C ARG A 168 -2.18 -3.12 -51.62
N ARG A 169 -1.85 -2.03 -52.31
CA ARG A 169 -1.68 -1.93 -53.78
C ARG A 169 -1.44 -0.48 -54.16
#